data_AF-A0A813HTJ4-F1
#
_entry.id   AF-A0A813HTJ4-F1
#
_cell.length_a   1.000
_cell.length_b   1.000
_cell.length_c   1.000
_cell.angle_alpha   90.00
_cell.angle_beta   90.00
_cell.angle_gamma   90.00
#
_symmetry.space_group_name_H-M   'P 1'
#
loop_
_entity.id
_entity.type
_entity.pdbx_description
1 polymer ?
#
loop_
_entity_poly.entity_id
_entity_poly.type
_entity_poly.pdbx_seq_one_letter_code
_entity_poly.pdbx_strand_id
1 'polypeptide(L)'
;MPCIAVGNDEDAEDSEEEEEEEEEKKEDVPKDAPPQMRVLFLDIDGVLNSRPDSRVIKVEGGPCALLRNLLQASGAVLVLSSPWRRHHDYILKVLGNFNVFPDGELPKVLQTTPFNADTARRDLEILQWLNAHRGQVEAWAAIDGGDLLRWPSAARLEGHVVRVAEGTGLRSEDVEAALQALGGARAPQPQCDLERGIPTALRSAAGAVSQQAASAPAGLSSALAWDQGLASKMEAMLSALAPGTSRGLLGGQTGLPALFDPPVRSEATTALHRSGEDEAVREAGAAEFDSVFSTAKQRFS
;
A
#
# COMPACT_ATOMS: atom_id res chain seq x y z
N MET A 1 33.75 31.37 51.85
CA MET A 1 35.12 30.92 51.48
C MET A 1 35.02 29.48 51.00
N PRO A 2 35.68 29.04 49.90
CA PRO A 2 36.54 29.70 48.90
C PRO A 2 35.79 29.87 47.53
N CYS A 3 36.04 30.76 46.57
CA CYS A 3 37.23 31.40 45.98
C CYS A 3 38.15 30.44 45.21
N ILE A 4 37.88 30.22 43.92
CA ILE A 4 38.77 29.53 42.96
C ILE A 4 38.75 30.40 41.69
N ALA A 5 39.71 31.35 41.56
CA ALA A 5 40.94 31.28 40.74
C ALA A 5 40.60 31.04 39.25
N VAL A 6 40.58 32.02 38.34
CA VAL A 6 41.58 33.03 37.90
C VAL A 6 42.95 32.43 37.62
N GLY A 7 43.31 32.42 36.33
CA GLY A 7 44.67 32.23 35.83
C GLY A 7 44.75 31.16 34.74
N ASN A 8 44.78 31.58 33.47
CA ASN A 8 46.04 31.55 32.70
C ASN A 8 45.82 32.23 31.34
N ASP A 9 46.22 33.49 31.28
CA ASP A 9 46.84 34.05 30.08
C ASP A 9 48.18 33.31 29.86
N GLU A 10 48.54 33.07 28.61
CA GLU A 10 49.90 33.23 28.05
C GLU A 10 50.00 32.47 26.71
N ASP A 11 50.13 33.28 25.66
CA ASP A 11 51.12 33.15 24.59
C ASP A 11 51.09 31.92 23.68
N ALA A 12 50.66 32.16 22.44
CA ALA A 12 51.33 31.62 21.26
C ALA A 12 51.06 32.54 20.06
N GLU A 13 51.97 33.49 19.86
CA GLU A 13 52.30 34.00 18.53
C GLU A 13 52.70 32.80 17.65
N ASP A 14 52.07 32.60 16.50
CA ASP A 14 52.83 32.19 15.31
C ASP A 14 52.02 32.30 14.01
N SER A 15 52.73 32.78 12.99
CA SER A 15 52.54 32.50 11.57
C SER A 15 51.21 32.88 10.91
N GLU A 16 51.13 34.14 10.46
CA GLU A 16 50.31 34.55 9.30
C GLU A 16 51.00 34.04 8.02
N GLU A 17 50.74 32.80 7.62
CA GLU A 17 51.05 32.31 6.26
C GLU A 17 49.79 32.52 5.39
N GLU A 18 49.78 33.63 4.66
CA GLU A 18 48.83 33.93 3.58
C GLU A 18 49.12 32.97 2.40
N GLU A 19 48.56 31.77 2.46
CA GLU A 19 48.43 30.90 1.29
C GLU A 19 47.29 31.45 0.41
N GLU A 20 47.69 32.16 -0.66
CA GLU A 20 46.83 32.49 -1.80
C GLU A 20 46.41 31.19 -2.50
N GLU A 21 45.40 30.51 -1.96
CA GLU A 21 44.72 29.41 -2.62
C GLU A 21 43.95 29.98 -3.83
N GLU A 22 44.51 29.76 -5.02
CA GLU A 22 43.82 29.97 -6.29
C GLU A 22 42.47 29.23 -6.25
N GLU A 23 41.38 29.99 -6.07
CA GLU A 23 40.00 29.51 -6.22
C GLU A 23 39.78 29.06 -7.67
N GLU A 24 40.23 27.84 -7.95
CA GLU A 24 39.94 27.10 -9.16
C GLU A 24 38.43 26.86 -9.17
N LYS A 25 37.73 27.77 -9.87
CA LYS A 25 36.29 27.83 -10.05
C LYS A 25 35.82 26.57 -10.80
N LYS A 26 35.75 25.44 -10.09
CA LYS A 26 35.15 24.19 -10.57
C LYS A 26 33.71 24.51 -10.92
N GLU A 27 33.45 24.56 -12.22
CA GLU A 27 32.09 24.56 -12.75
C GLU A 27 31.37 23.34 -12.15
N ASP A 28 30.39 23.60 -11.28
CA ASP A 28 29.48 22.62 -10.70
C ASP A 28 28.68 21.96 -11.82
N VAL A 29 29.26 20.90 -12.40
CA VAL A 29 28.52 19.95 -13.23
C VAL A 29 27.38 19.44 -12.34
N PRO A 30 26.09 19.57 -12.74
CA PRO A 30 24.96 19.15 -11.92
C PRO A 30 25.13 17.67 -11.56
N LYS A 31 25.56 17.45 -10.32
CA LYS A 31 25.83 16.13 -9.75
C LYS A 31 24.52 15.37 -9.78
N ASP A 32 24.41 14.41 -10.69
CA ASP A 32 23.27 13.51 -10.93
C ASP A 32 22.42 13.37 -9.66
N ALA A 33 21.30 14.10 -9.62
CA ALA A 33 20.42 14.05 -8.46
C ALA A 33 19.99 12.58 -8.28
N PRO A 34 20.08 12.03 -7.05
CA PRO A 34 19.74 10.64 -6.82
C PRO A 34 18.31 10.38 -7.33
N PRO A 35 18.06 9.22 -7.95
CA PRO A 35 16.73 8.91 -8.47
C PRO A 35 15.73 8.98 -7.32
N GLN A 36 14.76 9.88 -7.44
CA GLN A 36 13.71 10.03 -6.43
C GLN A 36 12.57 9.04 -6.76
N MET A 37 12.11 8.32 -5.74
CA MET A 37 11.05 7.32 -5.83
C MET A 37 9.76 7.80 -5.18
N ARG A 38 8.64 7.32 -5.70
CA ARG A 38 7.33 7.47 -5.06
C ARG A 38 7.01 6.23 -4.25
N VAL A 39 6.38 6.39 -3.09
CA VAL A 39 6.18 5.28 -2.15
C VAL A 39 4.72 5.16 -1.74
N LEU A 40 4.18 3.96 -1.82
CA LEU A 40 2.84 3.64 -1.33
C LEU A 40 2.94 2.71 -0.12
N PHE A 41 2.59 3.21 1.07
CA PHE A 41 2.42 2.38 2.25
C PHE A 41 1.03 1.76 2.23
N LEU A 42 0.96 0.46 2.48
CA LEU A 42 -0.28 -0.31 2.38
C LEU A 42 -0.53 -1.13 3.66
N ASP A 43 -1.69 -0.94 4.27
CA ASP A 43 -2.28 -1.97 5.13
C ASP A 43 -3.08 -2.97 4.30
N ILE A 44 -3.19 -4.22 4.78
CA ILE A 44 -3.99 -5.27 4.13
C ILE A 44 -5.39 -5.31 4.72
N ASP A 45 -5.50 -5.30 6.04
CA ASP A 45 -6.78 -5.45 6.71
C ASP A 45 -7.59 -4.16 6.60
N GLY A 46 -8.86 -4.29 6.22
CA GLY A 46 -9.71 -3.15 5.88
C GLY A 46 -9.50 -2.57 4.48
N VAL A 47 -8.34 -2.80 3.84
CA VAL A 47 -8.03 -2.30 2.48
C VAL A 47 -8.24 -3.38 1.43
N LEU A 48 -7.46 -4.46 1.46
CA LEU A 48 -7.58 -5.59 0.52
C LEU A 48 -8.38 -6.76 1.11
N ASN A 49 -8.50 -6.80 2.42
CA ASN A 49 -9.26 -7.76 3.20
C ASN A 49 -10.36 -7.01 3.96
N SER A 50 -11.51 -6.77 3.32
CA SER A 50 -12.55 -5.88 3.86
C SER A 50 -13.20 -6.44 5.14
N ARG A 51 -13.16 -7.76 5.32
CA ARG A 51 -13.71 -8.48 6.47
C ARG A 51 -12.64 -9.39 7.06
N PRO A 52 -11.70 -8.84 7.84
CA PRO A 52 -10.59 -9.61 8.35
C PRO A 52 -11.06 -10.71 9.31
N ASP A 53 -10.59 -11.94 9.07
CA ASP A 53 -10.64 -13.04 10.03
C ASP A 53 -9.21 -13.20 10.61
N SER A 54 -9.09 -13.29 11.93
CA SER A 54 -7.81 -13.42 12.61
C SER A 54 -7.04 -14.70 12.23
N ARG A 55 -7.72 -15.70 11.66
CA ARG A 55 -7.13 -17.01 11.34
C ARG A 55 -6.74 -17.14 9.86
N VAL A 56 -7.34 -16.34 8.98
CA VAL A 56 -7.17 -16.48 7.53
C VAL A 56 -7.20 -15.12 6.87
N ILE A 57 -6.16 -14.84 6.07
CA ILE A 57 -6.17 -13.69 5.16
C ILE A 57 -7.00 -14.03 3.92
N LYS A 58 -8.03 -13.22 3.68
CA LYS A 58 -8.86 -13.31 2.48
C LYS A 58 -8.73 -12.00 1.70
N VAL A 59 -7.83 -12.03 0.72
CA VAL A 59 -7.65 -10.90 -0.20
C VAL A 59 -8.75 -10.93 -1.27
N GLU A 60 -9.30 -9.76 -1.58
CA GLU A 60 -10.37 -9.59 -2.56
C GLU A 60 -9.85 -9.09 -3.92
N GLY A 61 -10.37 -9.68 -5.00
CA GLY A 61 -9.90 -9.38 -6.36
C GLY A 61 -10.20 -7.95 -6.83
N GLY A 62 -11.32 -7.37 -6.43
CA GLY A 62 -11.69 -5.99 -6.78
C GLY A 62 -10.69 -4.96 -6.25
N PRO A 63 -10.47 -4.91 -4.92
CA PRO A 63 -9.42 -4.09 -4.31
C PRO A 63 -8.02 -4.32 -4.91
N CYS A 64 -7.63 -5.56 -5.21
CA CYS A 64 -6.35 -5.84 -5.87
C CYS A 64 -6.25 -5.24 -7.28
N ALA A 65 -7.32 -5.27 -8.07
CA ALA A 65 -7.34 -4.66 -9.39
C ALA A 65 -7.19 -3.13 -9.31
N LEU A 66 -7.79 -2.50 -8.31
CA LEU A 66 -7.64 -1.08 -8.03
C LEU A 66 -6.22 -0.72 -7.58
N LEU A 67 -5.63 -1.52 -6.69
CA LEU A 67 -4.24 -1.36 -6.26
C LEU A 67 -3.27 -1.49 -7.44
N ARG A 68 -3.48 -2.46 -8.34
CA ARG A 68 -2.69 -2.59 -9.58
C ARG A 68 -2.74 -1.33 -10.42
N ASN A 69 -3.95 -0.81 -10.66
CA ASN A 69 -4.14 0.39 -11.46
C ASN A 69 -3.44 1.60 -10.80
N LEU A 70 -3.52 1.72 -9.47
CA LEU A 70 -2.82 2.75 -8.70
C LEU A 70 -1.30 2.65 -8.87
N LEU A 71 -0.72 1.46 -8.71
CA LEU A 71 0.73 1.25 -8.86
C LEU A 71 1.19 1.53 -10.30
N GLN A 72 0.44 1.07 -11.30
CA GLN A 72 0.71 1.36 -12.72
C GLN A 72 0.67 2.85 -13.04
N ALA A 73 -0.36 3.55 -12.56
CA ALA A 73 -0.55 4.98 -12.84
C ALA A 73 0.45 5.86 -12.08
N SER A 74 0.86 5.47 -10.86
CA SER A 74 1.76 6.28 -10.04
C SER A 74 3.24 5.96 -10.27
N GLY A 75 3.57 4.73 -10.70
CA GLY A 75 4.93 4.21 -10.67
C GLY A 75 5.51 4.11 -9.25
N ALA A 76 4.66 4.07 -8.22
CA ALA A 76 5.09 4.01 -6.83
C ALA A 76 5.59 2.62 -6.44
N VAL A 77 6.58 2.59 -5.56
CA VAL A 77 7.08 1.39 -4.89
C VAL A 77 6.15 1.05 -3.74
N LEU A 78 5.70 -0.21 -3.68
CA LEU A 78 4.84 -0.71 -2.61
C LEU A 78 5.66 -1.07 -1.36
N VAL A 79 5.29 -0.48 -0.22
CA VAL A 79 5.85 -0.78 1.10
C VAL A 79 4.72 -1.29 2.00
N LEU A 80 4.89 -2.49 2.56
CA LEU A 80 3.87 -3.09 3.40
C LEU A 80 3.94 -2.55 4.83
N SER A 81 2.89 -1.87 5.26
CA SER A 81 2.69 -1.31 6.60
C SER A 81 1.55 -2.03 7.32
N SER A 82 1.69 -3.34 7.48
CA SER A 82 0.64 -4.22 8.01
C SER A 82 1.22 -5.27 8.96
N PRO A 83 0.48 -5.83 9.94
CA PRO A 83 0.93 -6.97 10.74
C PRO A 83 1.37 -8.16 9.89
N TRP A 84 0.77 -8.31 8.71
CA TRP A 84 1.09 -9.33 7.72
C TRP A 84 2.51 -9.25 7.15
N ARG A 85 3.27 -8.18 7.41
CA ARG A 85 4.67 -8.03 6.95
C ARG A 85 5.63 -9.08 7.50
N ARG A 86 5.29 -9.71 8.63
CA ARG A 86 6.02 -10.89 9.15
C ARG A 86 6.00 -12.07 8.18
N HIS A 87 5.01 -12.09 7.28
CA HIS A 87 4.82 -13.12 6.26
C HIS A 87 4.92 -12.51 4.84
N HIS A 88 5.79 -11.52 4.63
CA HIS A 88 5.88 -10.77 3.38
C HIS A 88 6.09 -11.67 2.14
N ASP A 89 6.85 -12.77 2.22
CA ASP A 89 6.99 -13.72 1.11
C ASP A 89 5.66 -14.36 0.69
N TYR A 90 4.80 -14.67 1.66
CA TYR A 90 3.48 -15.22 1.40
C TYR A 90 2.57 -14.14 0.81
N ILE A 91 2.58 -12.93 1.38
CA ILE A 91 1.82 -11.79 0.85
C ILE A 91 2.23 -11.48 -0.59
N LEU A 92 3.53 -11.46 -0.88
CA LEU A 92 4.06 -11.24 -2.22
C LEU A 92 3.49 -12.26 -3.22
N LYS A 93 3.42 -13.55 -2.87
CA LYS A 93 2.79 -14.58 -3.70
C LYS A 93 1.29 -14.36 -3.88
N VAL A 94 0.58 -14.01 -2.81
CA VAL A 94 -0.86 -13.72 -2.87
C VAL A 94 -1.14 -12.53 -3.80
N LEU A 95 -0.44 -11.41 -3.62
CA LEU A 95 -0.56 -10.23 -4.47
C LEU A 95 -0.16 -10.54 -5.93
N GLY A 96 0.84 -11.41 -6.12
CA GLY A 96 1.24 -11.95 -7.42
C GLY A 96 0.12 -12.71 -8.12
N ASN A 97 -0.59 -13.59 -7.41
CA ASN A 97 -1.71 -14.36 -7.96
C ASN A 97 -2.90 -13.47 -8.39
N PHE A 98 -3.01 -12.27 -7.80
CA PHE A 98 -3.99 -11.25 -8.21
C PHE A 98 -3.43 -10.26 -9.25
N ASN A 99 -2.22 -10.50 -9.75
CA ASN A 99 -1.52 -9.67 -10.73
C ASN A 99 -1.39 -8.21 -10.29
N VAL A 100 -1.15 -7.95 -8.99
CA VAL A 100 -1.05 -6.58 -8.45
C VAL A 100 0.14 -5.82 -9.03
N PHE A 101 1.25 -6.51 -9.31
CA PHE A 101 2.45 -5.91 -9.85
C PHE A 101 2.36 -5.78 -11.38
N PRO A 102 2.78 -4.63 -11.95
CA PRO A 102 2.81 -4.43 -13.40
C PRO A 102 3.71 -5.46 -14.08
N ASP A 103 3.40 -5.76 -15.34
CA ASP A 103 4.19 -6.64 -16.22
C ASP A 103 4.32 -8.12 -15.77
N GLY A 104 3.63 -8.49 -14.70
CA GLY A 104 3.64 -9.86 -14.16
C GLY A 104 4.96 -10.21 -13.46
N GLU A 105 5.91 -9.28 -13.38
CA GLU A 105 7.16 -9.48 -12.68
C GLU A 105 6.97 -9.18 -11.19
N LEU A 106 7.15 -10.22 -10.38
CA LEU A 106 7.16 -10.10 -8.94
C LEU A 106 8.44 -9.40 -8.50
N PRO A 107 8.37 -8.34 -7.66
CA PRO A 107 9.56 -7.76 -7.09
C PRO A 107 10.33 -8.84 -6.31
N LYS A 108 11.68 -8.84 -6.45
CA LYS A 108 12.55 -9.80 -5.75
C LYS A 108 12.32 -9.79 -4.24
N VAL A 109 12.05 -8.61 -3.67
CA VAL A 109 11.73 -8.42 -2.25
C VAL A 109 10.65 -7.36 -2.12
N LEU A 110 9.61 -7.66 -1.35
CA LEU A 110 8.60 -6.68 -0.94
C LEU A 110 9.16 -5.85 0.23
N GLN A 111 9.20 -4.53 0.08
CA GLN A 111 9.63 -3.65 1.17
C GLN A 111 8.61 -3.63 2.30
N THR A 112 9.07 -3.47 3.53
CA THR A 112 8.22 -3.48 4.73
C THR A 112 8.63 -2.37 5.68
N THR A 113 7.67 -1.84 6.46
CA THR A 113 7.99 -0.92 7.55
C THR A 113 8.69 -1.65 8.71
N PRO A 114 9.56 -0.98 9.48
CA PRO A 114 10.14 -1.57 10.68
C PRO A 114 9.05 -1.94 11.70
N PHE A 115 9.38 -2.87 12.60
CA PHE A 115 8.49 -3.24 13.69
C PHE A 115 8.63 -2.25 14.86
N ASN A 116 7.52 -1.67 15.30
CA ASN A 116 7.45 -0.95 16.57
C ASN A 116 6.90 -1.86 17.68
N ALA A 117 7.38 -1.69 18.91
CA ALA A 117 6.88 -2.41 20.07
C ALA A 117 5.38 -2.16 20.29
N ASP A 118 4.93 -0.93 20.02
CA ASP A 118 3.51 -0.58 20.02
C ASP A 118 2.92 -0.77 18.62
N THR A 119 2.20 -1.89 18.44
CA THR A 119 1.57 -2.25 17.16
C THR A 119 0.44 -1.30 16.73
N ALA A 120 -0.09 -0.50 17.66
CA ALA A 120 -1.08 0.52 17.36
C ALA A 120 -0.45 1.78 16.75
N ARG A 121 0.88 1.95 16.90
CA ARG A 121 1.66 3.11 16.47
C ARG A 121 2.30 2.92 15.10
N ARG A 122 1.48 2.49 14.14
CA ARG A 122 1.85 2.35 12.73
C ARG A 122 2.32 3.67 12.10
N ASP A 123 1.82 4.80 12.59
CA ASP A 123 2.30 6.14 12.26
C ASP A 123 3.81 6.26 12.47
N LEU A 124 4.34 5.72 13.57
CA LEU A 124 5.78 5.78 13.86
C LEU A 124 6.58 4.85 12.95
N GLU A 125 6.04 3.69 12.57
CA GLU A 125 6.70 2.75 11.67
C GLU A 125 6.90 3.36 10.27
N ILE A 126 5.87 4.02 9.75
CA ILE A 126 5.93 4.74 8.48
C ILE A 126 6.96 5.88 8.56
N LEU A 127 6.91 6.69 9.62
CA LEU A 127 7.85 7.80 9.81
C LEU A 127 9.30 7.33 9.98
N GLN A 128 9.53 6.20 10.66
CA GLN A 128 10.86 5.59 10.78
C GLN A 128 11.37 5.13 9.41
N TRP A 129 10.52 4.49 8.60
CA TRP A 129 10.88 4.08 7.25
C TRP A 129 11.23 5.29 6.38
N LEU A 130 10.41 6.34 6.40
CA LEU A 130 10.65 7.58 5.65
C LEU A 130 11.96 8.26 6.07
N ASN A 131 12.25 8.31 7.37
CA ASN A 131 13.50 8.85 7.89
C ASN A 131 14.73 8.06 7.40
N ALA A 132 14.63 6.73 7.30
CA ALA A 132 15.70 5.89 6.78
C ALA A 132 15.95 6.08 5.27
N HIS A 133 14.95 6.57 4.53
CA HIS A 133 15.02 6.83 3.08
C HIS A 133 14.99 8.32 2.75
N ARG A 134 15.43 9.17 3.70
CA ARG A 134 15.41 10.63 3.53
C ARG A 134 16.25 11.03 2.31
N GLY A 135 15.68 11.89 1.46
CA GLY A 135 16.31 12.35 0.22
C GLY A 135 16.16 11.41 -0.97
N GLN A 136 15.57 10.22 -0.78
CA GLN A 136 15.25 9.27 -1.86
C GLN A 136 13.77 9.30 -2.24
N VAL A 137 12.88 9.76 -1.34
CA VAL A 137 11.43 9.78 -1.56
C VAL A 137 10.98 11.14 -2.13
N GLU A 138 10.42 11.13 -3.33
CA GLU A 138 9.81 12.30 -4.01
C GLU A 138 8.45 12.63 -3.41
N ALA A 139 7.58 11.62 -3.33
CA ALA A 139 6.21 11.71 -2.86
C ALA A 139 5.78 10.37 -2.26
N TRP A 140 4.80 10.39 -1.36
CA TRP A 140 4.31 9.18 -0.73
C TRP A 140 2.85 9.29 -0.35
N ALA A 141 2.21 8.12 -0.22
CA ALA A 141 0.85 7.99 0.31
C ALA A 141 0.77 6.75 1.21
N ALA A 142 -0.14 6.77 2.18
CA ALA A 142 -0.45 5.63 3.04
C ALA A 142 -1.94 5.31 2.95
N ILE A 143 -2.27 4.09 2.54
CA ILE A 143 -3.65 3.59 2.48
C ILE A 143 -3.87 2.62 3.62
N ASP A 144 -4.82 2.95 4.49
CA ASP A 144 -5.03 2.25 5.74
C ASP A 144 -6.53 2.21 6.12
N GLY A 145 -7.01 1.11 6.71
CA GLY A 145 -8.35 1.06 7.29
C GLY A 145 -8.43 1.75 8.67
N GLY A 146 -7.29 1.83 9.36
CA GLY A 146 -7.14 2.50 10.64
C GLY A 146 -6.98 4.02 10.51
N ASP A 147 -7.34 4.73 11.57
CA ASP A 147 -7.14 6.17 11.67
C ASP A 147 -5.69 6.48 12.10
N LEU A 148 -4.80 6.69 11.12
CA LEU A 148 -3.40 7.07 11.36
C LEU A 148 -3.26 8.50 11.90
N LEU A 149 -4.26 9.37 11.66
CA LEU A 149 -4.23 10.78 12.03
C LEU A 149 -4.73 11.03 13.46
N ARG A 150 -5.22 10.01 14.17
CA ARG A 150 -5.61 10.13 15.59
C ARG A 150 -4.42 10.35 16.54
N TRP A 151 -3.19 10.13 16.07
CA TRP A 151 -1.99 10.13 16.89
C TRP A 151 -1.28 11.49 16.89
N PRO A 152 -0.45 11.82 17.91
CA PRO A 152 0.26 13.10 17.98
C PRO A 152 1.21 13.39 16.80
N SER A 153 1.60 12.36 16.04
CA SER A 153 2.44 12.47 14.84
C SER A 153 1.68 12.92 13.59
N ALA A 154 0.35 13.07 13.66
CA ALA A 154 -0.53 13.33 12.52
C ALA A 154 -0.10 14.51 11.65
N ALA A 155 0.45 15.57 12.24
CA ALA A 155 0.95 16.74 11.51
C ALA A 155 2.01 16.39 10.45
N ARG A 156 2.74 15.27 10.60
CA ARG A 156 3.72 14.79 9.62
C ARG A 156 3.13 13.87 8.55
N LEU A 157 1.90 13.41 8.75
CA LEU A 157 1.18 12.47 7.88
C LEU A 157 0.04 13.14 7.11
N GLU A 158 -0.38 14.33 7.55
CA GLU A 158 -1.48 15.08 6.95
C GLU A 158 -1.25 15.33 5.46
N GLY A 159 -2.29 15.14 4.65
CA GLY A 159 -2.22 15.21 3.18
C GLY A 159 -1.66 13.97 2.48
N HIS A 160 -1.12 12.99 3.21
CA HIS A 160 -0.55 11.76 2.65
C HIS A 160 -1.31 10.49 3.03
N VAL A 161 -2.27 10.58 3.97
CA VAL A 161 -3.04 9.42 4.44
C VAL A 161 -4.40 9.35 3.75
N VAL A 162 -4.73 8.18 3.23
CA VAL A 162 -6.05 7.83 2.70
C VAL A 162 -6.65 6.77 3.61
N ARG A 163 -7.70 7.15 4.35
CA ARG A 163 -8.40 6.23 5.24
C ARG A 163 -9.52 5.53 4.48
N VAL A 164 -9.41 4.21 4.35
CA VAL A 164 -10.43 3.37 3.74
C VAL A 164 -11.58 3.14 4.74
N ALA A 165 -12.81 3.22 4.26
CA ALA A 165 -13.98 2.98 5.10
C ALA A 165 -14.04 1.51 5.55
N GLU A 166 -14.40 1.30 6.82
CA GLU A 166 -14.47 -0.04 7.40
C GLU A 166 -15.49 -0.91 6.66
N GLY A 167 -15.09 -2.14 6.30
CA GLY A 167 -15.97 -3.11 5.65
C GLY A 167 -16.20 -2.90 4.15
N THR A 168 -15.65 -1.84 3.53
CA THR A 168 -15.81 -1.60 2.08
C THR A 168 -14.66 -2.13 1.25
N GLY A 169 -13.46 -2.20 1.82
CA GLY A 169 -12.23 -2.39 1.05
C GLY A 169 -11.89 -1.16 0.20
N LEU A 170 -10.77 -1.24 -0.52
CA LEU A 170 -10.28 -0.17 -1.39
C LEU A 170 -11.29 0.13 -2.51
N ARG A 171 -11.60 1.42 -2.69
CA ARG A 171 -12.52 1.91 -3.73
C ARG A 171 -11.81 2.87 -4.69
N SER A 172 -12.50 3.25 -5.76
CA SER A 172 -11.94 4.16 -6.78
C SER A 172 -11.63 5.54 -6.21
N GLU A 173 -12.46 6.02 -5.28
CA GLU A 173 -12.27 7.32 -4.63
C GLU A 173 -10.99 7.35 -3.78
N ASP A 174 -10.66 6.23 -3.13
CA ASP A 174 -9.42 6.07 -2.36
C ASP A 174 -8.19 6.08 -3.28
N VAL A 175 -8.31 5.45 -4.46
CA VAL A 175 -7.25 5.44 -5.49
C VAL A 175 -6.97 6.85 -6.01
N GLU A 176 -8.03 7.62 -6.28
CA GLU A 176 -7.89 9.02 -6.72
C GLU A 176 -7.21 9.89 -5.65
N ALA A 177 -7.61 9.74 -4.38
CA ALA A 177 -6.98 10.44 -3.27
C ALA A 177 -5.50 10.05 -3.11
N ALA A 178 -5.17 8.76 -3.24
CA ALA A 178 -3.79 8.28 -3.17
C ALA A 178 -2.94 8.81 -4.34
N LEU A 179 -3.50 8.87 -5.55
CA LEU A 179 -2.82 9.48 -6.70
C LEU A 179 -2.54 10.96 -6.47
N GLN A 180 -3.49 11.70 -5.89
CA GLN A 180 -3.27 13.11 -5.55
C GLN A 180 -2.14 13.29 -4.53
N ALA A 181 -2.11 12.47 -3.47
CA ALA A 181 -1.03 12.47 -2.48
C ALA A 181 0.35 12.11 -3.09
N LEU A 182 0.36 11.30 -4.15
CA LEU A 182 1.57 10.93 -4.90
C LEU A 182 1.98 11.96 -5.98
N GLY A 183 1.29 13.11 -6.07
CA GLY A 183 1.58 14.15 -7.06
C GLY A 183 1.00 13.89 -8.45
N GLY A 184 -0.08 13.08 -8.53
CA GLY A 184 -0.79 12.73 -9.75
C GLY A 184 -0.24 11.51 -10.50
N ALA A 185 -0.94 11.13 -11.56
CA ALA A 185 -0.49 10.06 -12.46
C ALA A 185 0.83 10.45 -13.14
N ARG A 186 1.80 9.54 -13.12
CA ARG A 186 3.06 9.70 -13.83
C ARG A 186 2.88 9.13 -15.23
N ALA A 187 3.34 9.85 -16.26
CA ALA A 187 3.46 9.24 -17.58
C ALA A 187 4.34 7.97 -17.45
N PRO A 188 4.01 6.87 -18.14
CA PRO A 188 4.82 5.66 -18.10
C PRO A 188 6.24 6.02 -18.54
N GLN A 189 7.14 6.12 -17.58
CA GLN A 189 8.56 6.30 -17.86
C GLN A 189 9.08 4.92 -18.22
N PRO A 190 9.83 4.76 -19.33
CA PRO A 190 10.61 3.56 -19.54
C PRO A 190 11.53 3.42 -18.32
N GLN A 191 11.32 2.38 -17.51
CA GLN A 191 12.08 2.20 -16.29
C GLN A 191 13.57 2.14 -16.66
N CYS A 192 14.36 3.11 -16.19
CA CYS A 192 15.80 3.00 -16.24
C CYS A 192 16.20 1.87 -15.29
N ASP A 193 16.62 0.74 -15.87
CA ASP A 193 17.14 -0.43 -15.18
C ASP A 193 18.01 -0.03 -13.99
N LEU A 194 17.46 -0.12 -12.78
CA LEU A 194 18.22 -0.03 -11.53
C LEU A 194 18.95 -1.36 -11.28
N GLU A 195 19.50 -1.98 -12.33
CA GLU A 195 20.42 -3.12 -12.30
C GLU A 195 21.83 -2.61 -12.63
N ARG A 196 22.39 -1.74 -11.78
CA ARG A 196 23.85 -1.52 -11.75
C ARG A 196 24.48 -2.42 -10.70
N GLY A 197 24.64 -3.68 -11.10
CA GLY A 197 25.37 -4.70 -10.36
C GLY A 197 25.84 -5.88 -11.21
N ILE A 198 25.84 -5.80 -12.54
CA ILE A 198 26.40 -6.85 -13.41
C ILE A 198 27.72 -6.33 -14.01
N PRO A 199 28.86 -7.02 -13.78
CA PRO A 199 30.15 -6.60 -14.32
C PRO A 199 30.19 -6.66 -15.85
N THR A 200 30.74 -5.59 -16.42
CA THR A 200 31.05 -5.34 -17.83
C THR A 200 32.06 -6.34 -18.40
N ALA A 201 31.66 -7.60 -18.57
CA ALA A 201 32.52 -8.61 -19.13
C ALA A 201 31.77 -9.65 -19.97
N LEU A 202 30.85 -9.24 -20.84
CA LEU A 202 30.46 -10.03 -22.03
C LEU A 202 29.61 -9.19 -23.01
N ARG A 203 30.13 -8.07 -23.49
CA ARG A 203 29.60 -7.39 -24.68
C ARG A 203 30.71 -7.25 -25.71
N SER A 204 31.09 -8.37 -26.29
CA SER A 204 31.82 -8.40 -27.55
C SER A 204 31.40 -9.66 -28.31
N ALA A 205 31.05 -9.47 -29.58
CA ALA A 205 30.64 -10.44 -30.59
C ALA A 205 29.12 -10.55 -30.86
N ALA A 206 28.58 -9.57 -31.59
CA ALA A 206 27.58 -9.80 -32.63
C ALA A 206 27.49 -8.56 -33.53
N GLY A 207 28.45 -8.45 -34.44
CA GLY A 207 28.31 -7.57 -35.60
C GLY A 207 27.48 -8.24 -36.69
N ALA A 208 26.71 -7.41 -37.40
CA ALA A 208 26.32 -7.53 -38.80
C ALA A 208 25.33 -8.64 -39.22
N VAL A 209 24.04 -8.29 -39.31
CA VAL A 209 23.10 -8.66 -40.40
C VAL A 209 22.06 -7.53 -40.49
N SER A 210 22.21 -6.60 -41.43
CA SER A 210 21.52 -6.53 -42.74
C SER A 210 20.07 -6.04 -42.68
N GLN A 211 19.83 -4.98 -43.46
CA GLN A 211 18.56 -4.34 -43.77
C GLN A 211 17.57 -5.31 -44.42
N GLN A 212 16.29 -5.25 -44.03
CA GLN A 212 15.19 -5.42 -44.96
C GLN A 212 13.89 -4.79 -44.45
N ALA A 213 13.16 -4.23 -45.41
CA ALA A 213 11.99 -3.39 -45.28
C ALA A 213 10.68 -4.16 -45.06
N ALA A 214 9.67 -3.39 -44.64
CA ALA A 214 8.25 -3.52 -44.93
C ALA A 214 7.53 -4.85 -44.59
N SER A 215 6.69 -4.80 -43.56
CA SER A 215 5.24 -5.10 -43.65
C SER A 215 4.61 -5.01 -42.26
N ALA A 216 3.56 -4.20 -42.14
CA ALA A 216 2.71 -4.18 -40.95
C ALA A 216 1.80 -5.41 -40.95
N PRO A 217 1.59 -6.10 -39.81
CA PRO A 217 0.46 -6.99 -39.67
C PRO A 217 -0.67 -6.30 -38.90
N ALA A 218 -1.86 -6.33 -39.52
CA ALA A 218 -3.15 -6.01 -38.94
C ALA A 218 -3.57 -7.04 -37.87
N GLY A 219 -2.83 -7.07 -36.75
CA GLY A 219 -3.03 -8.04 -35.66
C GLY A 219 -3.68 -7.50 -34.39
N LEU A 220 -3.92 -6.19 -34.28
CA LEU A 220 -4.37 -5.56 -33.03
C LEU A 220 -5.89 -5.39 -32.88
N SER A 221 -6.71 -6.07 -33.69
CA SER A 221 -8.18 -6.08 -33.53
C SER A 221 -8.72 -7.33 -32.83
N SER A 222 -7.87 -8.27 -32.41
CA SER A 222 -8.34 -9.52 -31.78
C SER A 222 -8.47 -9.47 -30.25
N ALA A 223 -8.01 -8.40 -29.59
CA ALA A 223 -8.02 -8.29 -28.12
C ALA A 223 -9.32 -7.67 -27.55
N LEU A 224 -10.24 -7.18 -28.39
CA LEU A 224 -11.56 -6.67 -27.99
C LEU A 224 -12.72 -7.64 -28.31
N ALA A 225 -12.43 -8.83 -28.82
CA ALA A 225 -13.44 -9.85 -29.19
C ALA A 225 -13.77 -10.85 -28.06
N TRP A 226 -13.07 -10.76 -26.93
CA TRP A 226 -13.48 -11.39 -25.67
C TRP A 226 -14.35 -10.33 -24.97
N ASP A 227 -15.65 -10.23 -25.23
CA ASP A 227 -16.63 -10.85 -24.35
C ASP A 227 -18.08 -10.57 -24.84
N GLN A 228 -18.43 -11.00 -26.06
CA GLN A 228 -19.87 -11.07 -26.43
C GLN A 228 -20.48 -12.42 -26.07
N GLY A 229 -19.67 -13.47 -26.07
CA GLY A 229 -20.11 -14.83 -25.77
C GLY A 229 -20.36 -15.11 -24.29
N LEU A 230 -19.62 -14.46 -23.38
CA LEU A 230 -19.80 -14.65 -21.94
C LEU A 230 -20.89 -13.72 -21.39
N ALA A 231 -20.99 -12.48 -21.89
CA ALA A 231 -22.15 -11.61 -21.66
C ALA A 231 -23.50 -12.30 -22.02
N SER A 232 -23.59 -12.91 -23.20
CA SER A 232 -24.81 -13.63 -23.64
C SER A 232 -25.16 -14.83 -22.74
N LYS A 233 -24.14 -15.51 -22.18
CA LYS A 233 -24.35 -16.63 -21.26
C LYS A 233 -24.81 -16.17 -19.87
N MET A 234 -24.29 -15.04 -19.38
CA MET A 234 -24.75 -14.46 -18.11
C MET A 234 -26.20 -13.97 -18.21
N GLU A 235 -26.59 -13.37 -19.33
CA GLU A 235 -27.96 -12.90 -19.54
C GLU A 235 -28.96 -14.06 -19.63
N ALA A 236 -28.58 -15.18 -20.26
CA ALA A 236 -29.38 -16.41 -20.28
C ALA A 236 -29.55 -17.03 -18.89
N MET A 237 -28.50 -17.02 -18.04
CA MET A 237 -28.59 -17.51 -16.66
C MET A 237 -29.49 -16.63 -15.79
N LEU A 238 -29.39 -15.31 -15.92
CA LEU A 238 -30.22 -14.37 -15.15
C LEU A 238 -31.70 -14.45 -15.56
N SER A 239 -31.98 -14.68 -16.85
CA SER A 239 -33.35 -14.90 -17.34
C SER A 239 -33.95 -16.21 -16.82
N ALA A 240 -33.14 -17.27 -16.67
CA ALA A 240 -33.58 -18.55 -16.11
C ALA A 240 -33.87 -18.51 -14.59
N LEU A 241 -33.32 -17.53 -13.88
CA LEU A 241 -33.49 -17.36 -12.42
C LEU A 241 -34.62 -16.38 -12.07
N ALA A 242 -35.23 -15.70 -13.04
CA ALA A 242 -36.35 -14.82 -12.79
C ALA A 242 -37.58 -15.65 -12.35
N PRO A 243 -38.09 -15.49 -11.11
CA PRO A 243 -39.20 -16.28 -10.61
C PRO A 243 -40.45 -15.97 -11.44
N GLY A 244 -40.98 -17.02 -12.08
CA GLY A 244 -42.20 -16.98 -12.86
C GLY A 244 -43.31 -16.30 -12.08
N THR A 245 -43.78 -15.17 -12.62
CA THR A 245 -44.95 -14.43 -12.16
C THR A 245 -46.18 -15.32 -12.33
N SER A 246 -46.47 -16.15 -11.33
CA SER A 246 -47.76 -16.84 -11.22
C SER A 246 -48.84 -15.81 -10.97
N ARG A 247 -49.60 -15.55 -12.03
CA ARG A 247 -50.73 -14.65 -12.10
C ARG A 247 -52.02 -15.46 -11.90
N GLY A 248 -52.81 -15.08 -10.90
CA GLY A 248 -54.18 -15.56 -10.63
C GLY A 248 -54.26 -16.55 -9.47
N LEU A 249 -55.24 -16.53 -8.57
CA LEU A 249 -56.57 -15.93 -8.59
C LEU A 249 -57.21 -16.16 -7.20
N LEU A 250 -58.08 -15.24 -6.74
CA LEU A 250 -59.08 -15.36 -5.65
C LEU A 250 -58.48 -15.36 -4.22
N GLY A 251 -58.96 -14.62 -3.23
CA GLY A 251 -60.23 -13.95 -2.97
C GLY A 251 -60.56 -14.18 -1.49
N GLY A 252 -60.87 -13.14 -0.71
CA GLY A 252 -61.32 -13.33 0.69
C GLY A 252 -61.14 -12.11 1.58
N GLN A 253 -62.26 -11.49 1.94
CA GLN A 253 -62.42 -10.35 2.86
C GLN A 253 -62.23 -10.72 4.34
N THR A 254 -62.34 -9.67 5.17
CA THR A 254 -62.51 -9.57 6.64
C THR A 254 -61.18 -9.46 7.40
N GLY A 255 -60.93 -8.53 8.33
CA GLY A 255 -61.72 -7.47 8.95
C GLY A 255 -61.15 -7.22 10.38
N LEU A 256 -60.77 -5.96 10.68
CA LEU A 256 -60.59 -5.35 12.03
C LEU A 256 -59.41 -5.85 12.93
N PRO A 257 -59.06 -5.11 14.01
CA PRO A 257 -58.72 -3.69 14.10
C PRO A 257 -57.39 -3.42 14.84
N ALA A 258 -57.00 -2.15 14.85
CA ALA A 258 -55.88 -1.55 15.57
C ALA A 258 -55.88 -1.81 17.09
N LEU A 259 -54.69 -1.95 17.68
CA LEU A 259 -54.18 -1.27 18.87
C LEU A 259 -52.94 -2.03 19.35
N PHE A 260 -51.76 -1.39 19.40
CA PHE A 260 -50.79 -1.58 20.49
C PHE A 260 -49.65 -0.56 20.29
N ASP A 261 -49.74 0.52 21.07
CA ASP A 261 -48.61 1.42 21.32
C ASP A 261 -47.50 0.68 22.09
N PRO A 262 -46.22 0.83 21.74
CA PRO A 262 -45.13 0.40 22.59
C PRO A 262 -44.82 1.48 23.66
N PRO A 263 -44.46 1.07 24.89
CA PRO A 263 -44.07 2.02 25.92
C PRO A 263 -42.68 2.60 25.65
N VAL A 264 -42.61 3.94 25.68
CA VAL A 264 -41.38 4.72 25.81
C VAL A 264 -40.69 4.32 27.11
N ARG A 265 -39.49 3.74 27.02
CA ARG A 265 -38.55 3.63 28.14
C ARG A 265 -37.36 4.55 27.89
N SER A 266 -37.26 5.53 28.78
CA SER A 266 -36.11 6.40 29.01
C SER A 266 -35.16 5.71 29.98
N GLU A 267 -33.94 5.39 29.55
CA GLU A 267 -32.77 5.11 30.41
C GLU A 267 -31.59 5.85 29.75
N ALA A 268 -31.14 6.99 30.27
CA ALA A 268 -30.25 7.15 31.41
C ALA A 268 -28.89 6.44 31.22
N THR A 269 -27.98 7.19 30.60
CA THR A 269 -26.55 7.34 30.93
C THR A 269 -25.93 6.24 31.80
N THR A 270 -25.06 5.41 31.21
CA THR A 270 -23.96 4.77 31.94
C THR A 270 -22.78 4.60 30.99
N ALA A 271 -21.89 5.60 30.97
CA ALA A 271 -20.54 5.48 30.44
C ALA A 271 -19.70 4.78 31.50
N LEU A 272 -19.33 3.52 31.26
CA LEU A 272 -18.41 2.77 32.12
C LEU A 272 -17.35 2.11 31.25
N HIS A 273 -16.11 2.51 31.52
CA HIS A 273 -14.83 1.92 31.13
C HIS A 273 -14.92 0.44 30.68
N ARG A 274 -14.60 0.20 29.40
CA ARG A 274 -14.03 -1.06 28.92
C ARG A 274 -12.83 -0.71 28.03
N SER A 275 -11.65 -0.74 28.62
CA SER A 275 -10.38 -0.52 27.90
C SER A 275 -9.28 -1.47 28.36
N GLY A 276 -9.64 -2.72 28.70
CA GLY A 276 -8.66 -3.69 29.21
C GLY A 276 -8.82 -5.13 28.72
N GLU A 277 -9.91 -5.50 28.03
CA GLU A 277 -10.15 -6.88 27.61
C GLU A 277 -9.78 -7.16 26.14
N ASP A 278 -9.68 -6.13 25.29
CA ASP A 278 -9.39 -6.32 23.86
C ASP A 278 -7.89 -6.55 23.55
N GLU A 279 -6.98 -6.15 24.45
CA GLU A 279 -5.54 -6.26 24.19
C GLU A 279 -5.02 -7.69 24.44
N ALA A 280 -5.48 -8.35 25.51
CA ALA A 280 -5.12 -9.73 25.83
C ALA A 280 -5.65 -10.74 24.79
N VAL A 281 -6.80 -10.46 24.17
CA VAL A 281 -7.37 -11.32 23.10
C VAL A 281 -6.56 -11.20 21.80
N ARG A 282 -5.95 -10.03 21.52
CA ARG A 282 -5.10 -9.85 20.33
C ARG A 282 -3.74 -10.52 20.46
N GLU A 283 -3.13 -10.50 21.65
CA GLU A 283 -1.80 -11.09 21.86
C GLU A 283 -1.85 -12.64 21.85
N ALA A 284 -2.90 -13.24 22.43
CA ALA A 284 -3.13 -14.68 22.34
C ALA A 284 -3.37 -15.15 20.89
N GLY A 285 -4.03 -14.32 20.07
CA GLY A 285 -4.23 -14.60 18.65
C GLY A 285 -2.93 -14.68 17.85
N ALA A 286 -1.90 -13.92 18.21
CA ALA A 286 -0.62 -13.93 17.49
C ALA A 286 0.14 -15.26 17.66
N ALA A 287 0.11 -15.86 18.86
CA ALA A 287 0.78 -17.14 19.13
C ALA A 287 0.04 -18.34 18.50
N GLU A 288 -1.30 -18.32 18.48
CA GLU A 288 -2.09 -19.34 17.81
C GLU A 288 -1.91 -19.25 16.28
N PHE A 289 -1.74 -18.04 15.74
CA PHE A 289 -1.52 -17.80 14.33
C PHE A 289 -0.20 -18.40 13.82
N ASP A 290 0.91 -18.22 14.55
CA ASP A 290 2.20 -18.83 14.19
C ASP A 290 2.13 -20.37 14.12
N SER A 291 1.24 -20.99 14.93
CA SER A 291 0.99 -22.43 14.92
C SER A 291 0.20 -22.89 13.68
N VAL A 292 -0.90 -22.19 13.35
CA VAL A 292 -1.72 -22.49 12.17
C VAL A 292 -0.91 -22.30 10.89
N PHE A 293 -0.09 -21.26 10.82
CA PHE A 293 0.73 -20.96 9.65
C PHE A 293 1.89 -21.95 9.45
N SER A 294 2.52 -22.39 10.55
CA SER A 294 3.52 -23.47 10.50
C SER A 294 2.91 -24.75 9.93
N THR A 295 1.66 -25.02 10.25
CA THR A 295 0.91 -26.19 9.75
C THR A 295 0.55 -26.04 8.27
N ALA A 296 0.18 -24.84 7.80
CA ALA A 296 -0.09 -24.58 6.39
C ALA A 296 1.19 -24.67 5.54
N LYS A 297 2.32 -24.16 6.02
CA LYS A 297 3.62 -24.23 5.34
C LYS A 297 4.08 -25.68 5.10
N GLN A 298 3.77 -26.59 6.03
CA GLN A 298 4.03 -28.02 5.90
C GLN A 298 3.15 -28.73 4.86
N ARG A 299 1.98 -28.17 4.50
CA ARG A 299 1.07 -28.77 3.51
C ARG A 299 1.37 -28.38 2.06
N PHE A 300 2.15 -27.32 1.86
CA PHE A 300 2.45 -26.75 0.54
C PHE A 300 3.95 -26.77 0.19
N SER A 301 4.76 -27.50 0.97
CA SER A 301 6.16 -27.85 0.65
C SER A 301 6.23 -29.31 0.24
#